data_AF-A0A448TUL2-F1
#
_entry.id   AF-A0A448TUL2-F1
#
_cell.length_a   1.000
_cell.length_b   1.000
_cell.length_c   1.000
_cell.angle_alpha   90.00
_cell.angle_beta   90.00
_cell.angle_gamma   90.00
#
_symmetry.space_group_name_H-M   'P 1'
#
loop_
_entity.id
_entity.type
_entity.pdbx_description
1 polymer ?
#
loop_
_entity_poly.entity_id
_entity_poly.type
_entity_poly.pdbx_seq_one_letter_code
_entity_poly.pdbx_strand_id
1 'polypeptide(L)'
;MEKNYASFWINCKKIYSTNDGLTLISGLYYGREVLGLQWDDRYPSSRGKLVPFYLDDEMGKLLLSGLLQKAIINHDQEMFKHISQAIEFLEINK
;
A
#
# COMPACT_ATOMS: atom_id res chain seq x y z
N MET A 1 -17.92 -5.56 11.16
CA MET A 1 -18.19 -5.73 9.72
C MET A 1 -16.85 -5.80 9.03
N GLU A 2 -16.54 -6.91 8.36
CA GLU A 2 -15.44 -6.92 7.38
C GLU A 2 -15.78 -5.89 6.30
N LYS A 3 -14.99 -4.82 6.25
CA LYS A 3 -15.15 -3.79 5.23
C LYS A 3 -14.52 -4.31 3.95
N ASN A 4 -15.35 -4.45 2.92
CA ASN A 4 -14.90 -4.90 1.62
C ASN A 4 -14.31 -3.74 0.82
N TYR A 5 -13.16 -3.96 0.21
CA TYR A 5 -12.62 -3.07 -0.82
C TYR A 5 -13.62 -2.94 -1.97
N ALA A 6 -13.53 -1.85 -2.74
CA ALA A 6 -14.24 -1.76 -4.00
C ALA A 6 -13.92 -2.98 -4.88
N SER A 7 -14.88 -3.47 -5.66
CA SER A 7 -14.79 -4.79 -6.34
C SER A 7 -13.62 -4.94 -7.31
N PHE A 8 -13.01 -3.83 -7.72
CA PHE A 8 -11.83 -3.80 -8.59
C PHE A 8 -10.51 -3.97 -7.83
N TRP A 9 -10.51 -3.91 -6.50
CA TRP A 9 -9.36 -4.18 -5.63
C TRP A 9 -9.52 -5.57 -4.98
N ILE A 10 -8.52 -6.43 -5.17
CA ILE A 10 -8.54 -7.82 -4.68
C ILE A 10 -7.21 -8.12 -3.97
N ASN A 11 -7.22 -9.03 -3.00
CA ASN A 11 -6.03 -9.50 -2.27
C ASN A 11 -5.20 -8.38 -1.62
N CYS A 12 -5.86 -7.34 -1.12
CA CYS A 12 -5.18 -6.18 -0.56
C CYS A 12 -4.46 -6.52 0.76
N LYS A 13 -3.18 -6.15 0.87
CA LYS A 13 -2.34 -6.31 2.07
C LYS A 13 -1.80 -4.96 2.51
N LYS A 14 -1.79 -4.71 3.82
CA LYS A 14 -1.18 -3.50 4.39
C LYS A 14 0.35 -3.66 4.42
N ILE A 15 1.06 -2.61 4.02
CA ILE A 15 2.52 -2.57 4.01
C ILE A 15 3.03 -1.64 5.11
N TYR A 16 2.48 -0.43 5.18
CA TYR A 16 2.92 0.62 6.09
C TYR A 16 1.74 1.51 6.46
N SER A 17 1.65 1.91 7.72
CA SER A 17 0.65 2.85 8.20
C SER A 17 1.32 4.00 8.92
N THR A 18 0.80 5.20 8.71
CA THR A 18 1.14 6.40 9.46
C THR A 18 0.17 6.57 10.64
N ASN A 19 0.59 7.34 11.64
CA ASN A 19 -0.21 7.60 12.84
C ASN A 19 -1.47 8.44 12.55
N ASP A 20 -1.47 9.20 11.44
CA ASP A 20 -2.62 9.99 10.98
C ASP A 20 -3.64 9.17 10.15
N GLY A 21 -3.39 7.88 9.97
CA GLY A 21 -4.34 6.95 9.36
C GLY A 21 -4.10 6.66 7.88
N LEU A 22 -3.10 7.25 7.23
CA LEU A 22 -2.73 6.87 5.86
C LEU A 22 -2.05 5.49 5.86
N THR A 23 -2.52 4.59 5.01
CA THR A 23 -2.01 3.24 4.86
C THR A 23 -1.59 2.98 3.42
N LEU A 24 -0.33 2.59 3.24
CA LEU A 24 0.17 2.00 2.00
C LEU A 24 -0.24 0.52 1.96
N ILE A 25 -0.81 0.11 0.84
CA ILE A 25 -1.24 -1.25 0.56
C ILE A 25 -0.66 -1.77 -0.75
N SER A 26 -0.54 -3.08 -0.88
CA SER A 26 -0.40 -3.79 -2.16
C SER A 26 -1.68 -4.56 -2.47
N GLY A 27 -1.95 -4.82 -3.75
CA GLY A 27 -3.08 -5.66 -4.15
C GLY A 27 -3.20 -5.77 -5.66
N LEU A 28 -4.31 -6.36 -6.11
CA LEU A 28 -4.68 -6.43 -7.52
C LEU A 28 -5.72 -5.36 -7.85
N TYR A 29 -5.40 -4.43 -8.74
CA TYR A 29 -6.33 -3.43 -9.30
C TYR A 29 -6.64 -3.77 -10.75
N TYR A 30 -7.89 -4.12 -11.05
CA TYR A 30 -8.29 -4.68 -12.36
C TYR A 30 -7.38 -5.82 -12.84
N GLY A 31 -6.96 -6.69 -11.91
CA GLY A 31 -6.10 -7.84 -12.19
C GLY A 31 -4.61 -7.53 -12.35
N ARG A 32 -4.19 -6.27 -12.17
CA ARG A 32 -2.78 -5.87 -12.17
C ARG A 32 -2.27 -5.70 -10.75
N GLU A 33 -1.08 -6.20 -10.48
CA GLU A 33 -0.40 -5.95 -9.21
C GLU A 33 0.02 -4.49 -9.11
N VAL A 34 -0.42 -3.84 -8.05
CA VAL A 34 -0.22 -2.41 -7.87
C VAL A 34 -0.04 -2.06 -6.40
N LEU A 35 0.48 -0.87 -6.16
CA LEU A 35 0.38 -0.21 -4.86
C LEU A 35 -0.83 0.71 -4.81
N GLY A 36 -1.34 0.90 -3.60
CA GLY A 36 -2.37 1.89 -3.35
C GLY A 36 -2.18 2.60 -2.03
N LEU A 37 -2.76 3.79 -1.94
CA LEU A 37 -2.90 4.52 -0.69
C LEU A 37 -4.37 4.51 -0.29
N GLN A 38 -4.63 4.14 0.95
CA GLN A 38 -5.94 4.33 1.54
C GLN A 38 -5.79 5.05 2.85
N TRP A 39 -6.73 5.93 3.14
CA TRP A 39 -6.90 6.36 4.51
C TRP A 39 -7.63 5.29 5.29
N ASP A 40 -7.41 5.30 6.60
CA ASP A 40 -8.20 4.52 7.52
C ASP A 40 -9.69 4.88 7.40
N ASP A 41 -10.47 4.15 8.19
CA ASP A 41 -11.91 4.21 8.32
C ASP A 41 -12.51 5.62 8.50
N ARG A 42 -11.69 6.66 8.74
CA ARG A 42 -12.08 8.06 8.96
C ARG A 42 -12.17 8.89 7.67
N TYR A 43 -11.72 8.39 6.51
CA TYR A 43 -11.72 9.14 5.23
C TYR A 43 -12.43 8.36 4.11
N PRO A 44 -12.93 9.05 3.06
CA PRO A 44 -14.26 8.80 2.48
C PRO A 44 -14.42 7.37 1.96
N SER A 45 -15.34 6.64 2.58
CA SER A 45 -15.82 5.35 2.09
C SER A 45 -16.97 5.58 1.11
N SER A 46 -16.76 5.29 -0.18
CA SER A 46 -17.87 5.31 -1.13
C SER A 46 -18.79 4.14 -0.83
N ARG A 47 -20.02 4.43 -0.38
CA ARG A 47 -21.04 3.42 -0.02
C ARG A 47 -20.52 2.41 1.03
N GLY A 48 -19.68 2.85 1.96
CA GLY A 48 -19.13 2.00 3.02
C GLY A 48 -18.00 1.05 2.58
N LYS A 49 -17.48 1.21 1.35
CA LYS A 49 -16.32 0.45 0.84
C LYS A 49 -15.06 1.31 0.85
N LEU A 50 -13.92 0.68 1.11
CA LEU A 50 -12.62 1.31 0.96
C LEU A 50 -12.30 1.42 -0.54
N VAL A 51 -11.88 2.61 -0.96
CA VAL A 51 -11.46 2.89 -2.34
C VAL A 51 -10.03 3.40 -2.30
N PRO A 52 -9.03 2.50 -2.26
CA PRO A 52 -7.64 2.90 -2.33
C PRO A 52 -7.36 3.68 -3.61
N PHE A 53 -6.61 4.77 -3.48
CA PHE A 53 -6.00 5.48 -4.58
C PHE A 53 -4.92 4.60 -5.21
N TYR A 54 -5.03 4.34 -6.50
CA TYR A 54 -4.02 3.64 -7.26
C TYR A 54 -2.76 4.51 -7.41
N LEU A 55 -1.60 3.97 -7.06
CA LEU A 55 -0.31 4.59 -7.35
C LEU A 55 0.22 4.04 -8.67
N ASP A 56 0.59 4.94 -9.59
CA ASP A 56 1.36 4.53 -10.74
C ASP A 56 2.74 3.95 -10.32
N ASP A 57 3.34 3.17 -11.22
CA ASP A 57 4.59 2.46 -10.97
C ASP A 57 5.72 3.39 -10.50
N GLU A 58 5.82 4.59 -11.08
CA GLU A 58 6.92 5.52 -10.81
C GLU A 58 6.75 6.14 -9.42
N MET A 59 5.55 6.64 -9.10
CA MET A 59 5.23 7.15 -7.77
C MET A 59 5.36 6.06 -6.71
N GLY A 60 4.92 4.83 -7.00
CA GLY A 60 5.06 3.70 -6.11
C GLY A 60 6.52 3.40 -5.76
N LYS A 61 7.40 3.36 -6.76
CA LYS A 61 8.84 3.14 -6.57
C LYS A 61 9.52 4.27 -5.81
N LEU A 62 9.18 5.52 -6.11
CA LEU A 62 9.71 6.68 -5.38
C LEU A 62 9.30 6.65 -3.91
N LEU A 63 8.03 6.36 -3.63
CA LEU A 63 7.52 6.25 -2.27
C LEU A 63 8.21 5.11 -1.49
N LEU A 64 8.32 3.91 -2.08
CA LEU A 64 9.00 2.78 -1.46
C LEU A 64 10.47 3.08 -1.19
N SER A 65 11.16 3.77 -2.11
CA SER A 65 12.56 4.17 -1.95
C SER A 65 12.74 5.12 -0.76
N GLY A 66 11.86 6.12 -0.63
CA GLY A 66 11.87 7.04 0.52
C GLY A 66 11.55 6.34 1.84
N LEU A 67 10.58 5.42 1.85
CA LEU A 67 10.23 4.62 3.03
C LEU A 67 11.36 3.67 3.43
N LEU A 68 12.05 3.04 2.47
CA LEU A 68 13.21 2.18 2.71
C LEU A 68 14.35 2.98 3.35
N GLN A 69 14.67 4.16 2.79
CA GLN A 69 15.69 5.04 3.36
C GLN A 69 15.33 5.45 4.80
N LYS A 70 14.07 5.79 5.06
CA LYS A 70 13.58 6.09 6.42
C LYS A 70 13.76 4.91 7.37
N ALA A 71 13.43 3.69 6.93
CA ALA A 71 13.59 2.48 7.73
C ALA A 71 15.06 2.23 8.10
N ILE A 72 15.98 2.42 7.15
CA ILE A 72 17.43 2.28 7.37
C ILE A 72 17.93 3.31 8.38
N ILE A 73 17.59 4.60 8.20
CA ILE A 73 18.02 5.68 9.10
C ILE A 73 17.53 5.44 10.54
N ASN A 74 16.32 4.91 10.69
CA ASN A 74 15.71 4.68 12.00
C ASN A 74 16.04 3.30 12.59
N HIS A 75 16.81 2.46 11.90
CA HIS A 75 17.05 1.06 12.24
C HIS A 75 15.77 0.23 12.46
N ASP A 76 14.69 0.58 11.74
CA ASP A 76 13.39 -0.07 11.84
C ASP A 76 13.35 -1.34 10.97
N GLN A 77 13.71 -2.47 11.59
CA GLN A 77 13.79 -3.77 10.91
C GLN A 77 12.45 -4.29 10.41
N GLU A 78 11.35 -3.95 11.10
CA GLU A 78 10.01 -4.38 10.70
C GLU A 78 9.58 -3.62 9.43
N MET A 79 9.74 -2.30 9.45
CA MET A 79 9.47 -1.46 8.28
C MET A 79 10.36 -1.85 7.10
N PHE A 80 11.66 -2.08 7.34
CA PHE A 80 12.58 -2.54 6.31
C PHE A 80 12.09 -3.82 5.63
N LYS A 81 11.67 -4.82 6.43
CA LYS A 81 11.15 -6.10 5.91
C LYS A 81 9.88 -5.92 5.09
N HIS A 82 8.90 -5.17 5.61
CA HIS A 82 7.64 -4.95 4.89
C HIS A 82 7.83 -4.17 3.59
N ILE A 83 8.68 -3.15 3.58
CA ILE A 83 9.00 -2.36 2.38
C ILE A 83 9.77 -3.21 1.36
N SER A 84 10.72 -4.04 1.79
CA SER A 84 11.46 -4.94 0.89
C SER A 84 10.52 -5.95 0.21
N GLN A 85 9.59 -6.54 0.95
CA GLN A 85 8.56 -7.43 0.40
C GLN A 85 7.65 -6.71 -0.61
N ALA A 86 7.34 -5.43 -0.38
CA ALA A 86 6.55 -4.63 -1.31
C ALA A 86 7.32 -4.29 -2.60
N ILE A 87 8.65 -4.09 -2.52
CA ILE A 87 9.52 -3.93 -3.69
C ILE A 87 9.54 -5.23 -4.50
N GLU A 88 9.78 -6.37 -3.85
CA GLU A 88 9.76 -7.69 -4.50
C GLU A 88 8.44 -7.97 -5.20
N PHE A 89 7.31 -7.62 -4.55
CA PHE A 89 5.98 -7.74 -5.13
C PHE A 89 5.84 -6.97 -6.46
N LEU A 90 6.51 -5.84 -6.63
CA LEU A 90 6.48 -5.07 -7.89
C LEU A 90 7.52 -5.53 -8.93
N GLU A 91 8.61 -6.16 -8.50
CA GLU A 91 9.72 -6.55 -9.39
C GLU A 91 9.57 -7.95 -9.98
N ILE A 92 8.91 -8.89 -9.27
CA ILE A 92 8.79 -10.30 -9.70
C ILE A 92 8.00 -10.46 -11.01
N ASN A 93 7.25 -9.46 -11.45
CA ASN A 93 6.38 -9.54 -12.63
C ASN A 93 6.73 -8.55 -13.77
N LYS A 94 7.99 -8.10 -13.85
CA LYS A 94 8.53 -7.42 -15.05
C LYS A 94 9.39 -8.34 -15.90
#